data_AF-A0A2R5G5W7-F1
#
_entry.id   AF-A0A2R5G5W7-F1
#
_cell.length_a   1.000
_cell.length_b   1.000
_cell.length_c   1.000
_cell.angle_alpha   90.00
_cell.angle_beta   90.00
_cell.angle_gamma   90.00
#
_symmetry.space_group_name_H-M   'P 1'
#
loop_
_entity.id
_entity.type
_entity.pdbx_description
1 polymer ?
#
loop_
_entity_poly.entity_id
_entity_poly.type
_entity_poly.pdbx_seq_one_letter_code
_entity_poly.pdbx_strand_id
1 'polypeptide(L)'
;MNGHLFTVIFFFCLATSSHPDGGRQELNTAKQSVLAVLPDAEITEEGADTYPIRVSVEDAEGNVIWSGDQRRLFRKYASKRAAAIEEIKAAVQAHFQDT
;
A
#
# COMPACT_ATOMS: atom_id res chain seq x y z
N MET A 1 -11.05 22.76 2.53
CA MET A 1 -10.04 21.74 2.85
C MET A 1 -10.49 20.49 2.12
N ASN A 2 -9.96 20.28 0.91
CA ASN A 2 -10.29 19.10 0.12
C ASN A 2 -9.50 17.94 0.72
N GLY A 3 -10.14 17.18 1.62
CA GLY A 3 -9.54 15.96 2.16
C GLY A 3 -9.43 14.95 1.03
N HIS A 4 -8.21 14.60 0.65
CA HIS A 4 -7.98 13.58 -0.36
C HIS A 4 -7.97 12.22 0.34
N LEU A 5 -8.97 11.40 0.03
CA LEU A 5 -9.13 10.06 0.60
C LEU A 5 -8.39 9.05 -0.28
N PHE A 6 -7.54 8.23 0.34
CA PHE A 6 -6.90 7.07 -0.29
C PHE A 6 -7.27 5.81 0.47
N THR A 7 -7.47 4.73 -0.25
CA THR A 7 -7.68 3.42 0.38
C THR A 7 -6.45 2.57 0.11
N VAL A 8 -5.75 2.14 1.16
CA VAL A 8 -4.65 1.17 1.02
C VAL A 8 -5.23 -0.20 1.32
N ILE A 9 -5.61 -0.91 0.25
CA ILE A 9 -6.14 -2.27 0.39
C ILE A 9 -4.97 -3.25 0.48
N PHE A 10 -4.94 -3.98 1.58
CA PHE A 10 -3.92 -4.95 1.89
C PHE A 10 -4.53 -6.35 1.82
N PHE A 11 -4.30 -7.07 0.72
CA PHE A 11 -4.69 -8.48 0.68
C PHE A 11 -3.71 -9.23 1.60
N PHE A 12 -4.23 -9.86 2.64
CA PHE A 12 -3.49 -10.70 3.56
C PHE A 12 -4.21 -12.04 3.67
N CYS A 13 -3.49 -13.14 3.40
CA CYS A 13 -4.02 -14.45 3.71
C CYS A 13 -3.98 -14.68 5.23
N LEU A 14 -5.15 -14.65 5.88
CA LEU A 14 -5.32 -14.86 7.32
C LEU A 14 -5.09 -16.33 7.73
N ALA A 15 -4.79 -17.21 6.79
CA ALA A 15 -4.80 -18.66 7.03
C ALA A 15 -3.59 -19.22 7.79
N THR A 16 -2.48 -18.49 7.96
CA THR A 16 -1.38 -19.00 8.80
C THR A 16 -0.63 -17.88 9.51
N SER A 17 -1.00 -17.56 10.75
CA SER A 17 -0.04 -17.58 11.86
C SER A 17 -0.65 -17.01 13.13
N SER A 18 -0.33 -17.69 14.21
CA SER A 18 -0.24 -17.22 15.59
C SER A 18 0.70 -16.01 15.80
N HIS A 19 0.89 -15.13 14.79
CA HIS A 19 1.80 -13.98 14.81
C HIS A 19 1.14 -12.74 14.16
N PRO A 20 0.58 -11.81 14.95
CA PRO A 20 -0.13 -10.62 14.46
C PRO A 20 0.75 -9.59 13.71
N ASP A 21 2.07 -9.81 13.64
CA ASP A 21 3.05 -8.84 13.13
C ASP A 21 3.46 -9.08 11.66
N GLY A 22 3.15 -10.26 11.10
CA GLY A 22 3.74 -10.72 9.82
C GLY A 22 3.33 -9.95 8.57
N GLY A 23 2.13 -9.35 8.54
CA GLY A 23 1.64 -8.51 7.43
C GLY A 23 1.63 -7.01 7.73
N ARG A 24 1.82 -6.63 9.00
CA ARG A 24 1.71 -5.23 9.46
C ARG A 24 2.87 -4.38 8.94
N GLN A 25 4.05 -4.97 8.74
CA GLN A 25 5.24 -4.27 8.25
C GLN A 25 5.06 -3.75 6.83
N GLU A 26 4.47 -4.56 5.94
CA GLU A 26 4.29 -4.22 4.54
C GLU A 26 3.18 -3.19 4.38
N LEU A 27 2.09 -3.35 5.13
CA LEU A 27 1.02 -2.35 5.20
C LEU A 27 1.56 -1.00 5.65
N ASN A 28 2.33 -0.97 6.74
CA ASN A 28 2.96 0.26 7.22
C ASN A 28 3.91 0.85 6.18
N THR A 29 4.65 0.03 5.42
CA THR A 29 5.53 0.53 4.37
C THR A 29 4.74 1.18 3.23
N ALA A 30 3.66 0.56 2.76
CA ALA A 30 2.80 1.14 1.74
C ALA A 30 2.16 2.45 2.23
N LYS A 31 1.58 2.43 3.42
CA LYS A 31 0.99 3.61 4.09
C LYS A 31 1.96 4.77 4.20
N GLN A 32 3.16 4.52 4.71
CA GLN A 32 4.20 5.56 4.84
C GLN A 32 4.66 6.09 3.48
N SER A 33 4.62 5.27 2.42
CA SER A 33 4.98 5.72 1.07
C SER A 33 3.95 6.68 0.50
N VAL A 34 2.65 6.42 0.73
CA VAL A 34 1.56 7.33 0.35
C VAL A 34 1.65 8.63 1.15
N LEU A 35 1.77 8.56 2.47
CA LEU A 35 1.86 9.73 3.34
C LEU A 35 3.11 10.59 3.11
N ALA A 36 4.19 10.00 2.57
CA ALA A 36 5.38 10.75 2.20
C ALA A 36 5.14 11.69 1.00
N VAL A 37 4.18 11.38 0.14
CA VAL A 37 3.77 12.24 -0.98
C VAL A 37 2.60 13.14 -0.56
N LEU A 38 1.68 12.60 0.24
CA LEU A 38 0.44 13.25 0.66
C LEU A 38 0.25 13.12 2.17
N PRO A 39 0.86 14.03 2.96
CA PRO A 39 0.81 13.95 4.42
C PRO A 39 -0.61 14.02 4.99
N ASP A 40 -1.52 14.69 4.27
CA ASP A 40 -2.92 14.89 4.67
C ASP A 40 -3.87 13.82 4.10
N ALA A 41 -3.35 12.78 3.44
CA ALA A 41 -4.18 11.70 2.92
C ALA A 41 -4.82 10.91 4.06
N GLU A 42 -6.13 10.73 3.98
CA GLU A 42 -6.83 9.78 4.84
C GLU A 42 -6.64 8.38 4.27
N ILE A 43 -6.15 7.43 5.09
CA ILE A 43 -5.83 6.07 4.65
C ILE A 43 -6.73 5.06 5.37
N THR A 44 -7.54 4.36 4.58
CA THR A 44 -8.30 3.20 5.04
C THR A 44 -7.49 1.92 4.83
N GLU A 45 -7.42 1.08 5.87
CA GLU A 45 -6.74 -0.22 5.84
C GLU A 45 -7.77 -1.32 5.66
N GLU A 46 -7.73 -2.04 4.54
CA GLU A 46 -8.60 -3.18 4.29
C GLU A 46 -7.80 -4.49 4.24
N GLY A 47 -8.36 -5.56 4.79
CA GLY A 47 -7.76 -6.90 4.82
C GLY A 47 -8.58 -7.89 3.99
N ALA A 48 -7.95 -8.57 3.02
CA ALA A 48 -8.62 -9.56 2.19
C ALA A 48 -7.88 -10.91 2.14
N ASP A 49 -8.57 -12.01 2.48
CA ASP A 49 -8.04 -13.37 2.49
C ASP A 49 -8.04 -13.98 1.08
N THR A 50 -7.16 -13.48 0.22
CA THR A 50 -7.09 -13.90 -1.19
C THR A 50 -5.65 -14.26 -1.58
N TYR A 51 -5.52 -15.35 -2.34
CA TYR A 51 -4.25 -15.77 -2.92
C TYR A 51 -4.26 -15.52 -4.44
N PRO A 52 -3.16 -15.00 -5.04
CA PRO A 52 -1.90 -14.62 -4.40
C PRO A 52 -2.01 -13.37 -3.53
N ILE A 53 -1.19 -13.29 -2.47
CA ILE A 53 -1.18 -12.16 -1.54
C ILE A 53 -0.62 -10.90 -2.23
N ARG A 54 -1.42 -9.83 -2.27
CA ARG A 54 -1.11 -8.57 -2.96
C ARG A 54 -1.33 -7.37 -2.06
N VAL A 55 -0.69 -6.26 -2.39
CA VAL A 55 -0.92 -4.96 -1.78
C VAL A 55 -1.35 -4.03 -2.89
N SER A 56 -2.48 -3.35 -2.74
CA SER A 56 -2.91 -2.28 -3.63
C SER A 56 -3.02 -0.96 -2.89
N VAL A 57 -2.83 0.11 -3.66
CA VAL A 57 -3.19 1.46 -3.27
C VAL A 57 -4.27 1.88 -4.25
N GLU A 58 -5.37 2.38 -3.72
CA GLU A 58 -6.56 2.80 -4.44
C GLU A 58 -6.90 4.25 -4.10
N ASP A 59 -7.44 4.97 -5.06
CA ASP A 59 -7.98 6.31 -4.83
C ASP A 59 -9.36 6.26 -4.13
N ALA A 60 -9.94 7.43 -3.90
CA ALA A 60 -11.27 7.56 -3.29
C ALA A 60 -12.40 6.92 -4.11
N GLU A 61 -12.20 6.73 -5.41
CA GLU A 61 -13.17 6.16 -6.34
C GLU A 61 -13.02 4.63 -6.47
N GLY A 62 -12.01 4.04 -5.83
CA GLY A 62 -11.68 2.62 -5.89
C GLY A 62 -10.82 2.23 -7.10
N ASN A 63 -10.20 3.20 -7.79
CA ASN A 63 -9.27 2.88 -8.87
C ASN A 63 -7.91 2.49 -8.29
N VAL A 64 -7.38 1.35 -8.72
CA VAL A 64 -6.05 0.88 -8.34
C VAL A 64 -4.97 1.74 -8.99
N ILE A 65 -4.31 2.58 -8.20
CA ILE A 65 -3.18 3.41 -8.63
C ILE A 65 -1.85 2.64 -8.59
N TRP A 66 -1.75 1.65 -7.70
CA TRP A 66 -0.59 0.76 -7.63
C TRP A 66 -0.99 -0.62 -7.10
N SER A 67 -0.37 -1.68 -7.60
CA SER A 67 -0.50 -3.02 -7.04
C SER A 67 0.81 -3.81 -7.16
N GLY A 68 1.12 -4.58 -6.13
CA GLY A 68 2.31 -5.43 -6.10
C GLY A 68 2.19 -6.63 -5.17
N ASP A 69 3.08 -7.61 -5.37
CA ASP A 69 3.24 -8.73 -4.45
C ASP A 69 3.77 -8.23 -3.09
N GLN A 70 3.16 -8.69 -1.99
CA GLN A 70 3.54 -8.36 -0.61
C GLN A 70 5.05 -8.51 -0.37
N ARG A 71 5.68 -9.54 -0.94
CA ARG A 71 7.10 -9.82 -0.79
C ARG A 71 7.98 -8.68 -1.27
N ARG A 72 7.49 -7.83 -2.19
CA ARG A 72 8.24 -6.64 -2.63
C ARG A 72 8.43 -5.65 -1.49
N LEU A 73 7.58 -5.66 -0.46
CA LEU A 73 7.63 -4.74 0.68
C LEU A 73 8.36 -5.31 1.91
N PHE A 74 8.77 -6.58 1.89
CA PHE A 74 9.48 -7.21 2.99
C PHE A 74 10.83 -6.54 3.25
N ARG A 75 11.14 -6.25 4.53
CA ARG A 75 12.45 -5.69 4.92
C ARG A 75 13.63 -6.57 4.49
N LYS A 76 13.45 -7.90 4.47
CA LYS A 76 14.50 -8.84 4.04
C LYS A 76 14.88 -8.70 2.57
N TYR A 77 14.03 -8.07 1.75
CA TYR A 77 14.28 -7.80 0.33
C TYR A 77 14.47 -6.29 0.10
N ALA A 78 15.49 -5.71 0.74
CA ALA A 78 15.72 -4.26 0.79
C ALA A 78 15.69 -3.56 -0.59
N SER A 79 16.34 -4.12 -1.62
CA SER A 79 16.33 -3.54 -2.98
C SER A 79 14.94 -3.55 -3.62
N LYS A 80 14.17 -4.63 -3.43
CA LYS A 80 12.78 -4.72 -3.93
C LYS A 80 11.87 -3.75 -3.18
N ARG A 81 12.11 -3.61 -1.87
CA ARG A 81 11.37 -2.67 -1.02
C ARG A 81 11.62 -1.22 -1.41
N ALA A 82 12.87 -0.84 -1.64
CA ALA A 82 13.21 0.49 -2.12
C ALA A 82 12.55 0.79 -3.47
N ALA A 83 12.63 -0.15 -4.42
CA ALA A 83 11.96 0.00 -5.72
C ALA A 83 10.44 0.14 -5.59
N ALA A 84 9.79 -0.70 -4.78
CA ALA A 84 8.35 -0.63 -4.55
C ALA A 84 7.91 0.69 -3.88
N ILE A 85 8.71 1.21 -2.93
CA ILE A 85 8.44 2.51 -2.30
C ILE A 85 8.47 3.64 -3.35
N GLU A 86 9.49 3.67 -4.20
CA GLU A 86 9.58 4.69 -5.25
C GLU A 86 8.48 4.54 -6.31
N GLU A 87 8.09 3.31 -6.65
CA GLU A 87 6.93 3.06 -7.53
C GLU A 87 5.63 3.56 -6.92
N ILE A 88 5.38 3.32 -5.63
CA ILE A 88 4.17 3.81 -4.95
C ILE A 88 4.16 5.34 -4.95
N LYS A 89 5.27 5.98 -4.57
CA LYS A 89 5.37 7.44 -4.55
C LYS A 89 5.12 8.04 -5.94
N ALA A 90 5.74 7.46 -6.98
CA ALA A 90 5.57 7.92 -8.35
C ALA A 90 4.13 7.75 -8.84
N ALA A 91 3.47 6.63 -8.52
CA ALA A 91 2.07 6.40 -8.88
C ALA A 91 1.13 7.39 -8.19
N VAL A 92 1.32 7.62 -6.89
CA VAL A 92 0.55 8.60 -6.11
C VAL A 92 0.77 10.00 -6.66
N GLN A 93 2.02 10.39 -6.94
CA GLN A 93 2.33 11.71 -7.49
C GLN A 93 1.75 11.92 -8.89
N ALA A 94 1.83 10.91 -9.78
CA ALA A 94 1.29 11.00 -11.12
C ALA A 94 -0.24 11.17 -11.10
N HIS A 95 -0.93 10.38 -10.28
CA HIS A 95 -2.38 10.48 -10.12
C HIS A 95 -2.82 11.88 -9.65
N PHE A 96 -2.02 12.53 -8.79
CA PHE A 96 -2.26 13.91 -8.34
C PHE A 96 -1.99 15.00 -9.37
N GLN A 97 -1.13 14.76 -10.35
CA GLN A 97 -0.86 15.78 -11.38
C GLN A 97 -1.87 15.74 -12.53
N ASP A 98 -2.59 14.63 -12.67
CA ASP A 98 -3.65 14.44 -13.67
C ASP A 98 -5.05 14.85 -13.16
N THR A 99 -5.22 15.20 -11.88
CA THR A 99 -6.48 15.70 -11.28
C THR A 99 -6.49 17.21 -11.06
#